data_AF-A0A1I8PM20-F1
#
_entry.id   AF-A0A1I8PM20-F1
#
_cell.length_a   1.000
_cell.length_b   1.000
_cell.length_c   1.000
_cell.angle_alpha   90.00
_cell.angle_beta   90.00
_cell.angle_gamma   90.00
#
_symmetry.space_group_name_H-M   'P 1'
#
loop_
_entity.id
_entity.type
_entity.pdbx_description
1 polymer ?
#
loop_
_entity_poly.entity_id
_entity_poly.type
_entity_poly.pdbx_seq_one_letter_code
_entity_poly.pdbx_strand_id
1 'polypeptide(L)'
;MNCLPGNVKNHLICVDTDDCLADMYKICLKRLKKKGSLVLIITSKTFDFFSLPMKRMKISKEKMKQLIVINYATIADVSQKLMDLCEWSLLPAMVVVDVSGMTSTEPATTLMKNLGLCAASFLDYLMAISLQNQEKQNDQQVVQGLFIVKEGGDNFIDAQLQLLQNLYFYKNNVLVDAHELEKILENGRD
;
A
#
# COMPACT_ATOMS: atom_id res chain seq x y z
N MET A 1 1.41 23.12 -0.84
CA MET A 1 1.05 21.92 -1.63
C MET A 1 2.18 20.92 -1.44
N ASN A 2 1.87 19.67 -1.10
CA ASN A 2 2.84 18.66 -0.68
C ASN A 2 3.94 18.47 -1.74
N CYS A 3 5.14 18.94 -1.43
CA CYS A 3 6.34 18.74 -2.25
C CYS A 3 6.85 17.32 -2.00
N LEU A 4 6.18 16.32 -2.56
CA LEU A 4 6.70 14.96 -2.56
C LEU A 4 8.08 14.96 -3.26
N PRO A 5 9.09 14.31 -2.68
CA PRO A 5 10.32 14.00 -3.42
C PRO A 5 9.94 13.31 -4.73
N GLY A 6 10.53 13.71 -5.86
CA GLY A 6 10.13 13.20 -7.18
C GLY A 6 10.23 11.67 -7.33
N ASN A 7 10.98 11.02 -6.44
CA ASN A 7 11.15 9.57 -6.35
C ASN A 7 10.11 8.87 -5.45
N VAL A 8 9.13 9.56 -4.87
CA VAL A 8 8.02 8.97 -4.11
C VAL A 8 6.73 9.05 -4.92
N LYS A 9 6.11 7.89 -5.17
CA LYS A 9 4.82 7.81 -5.87
C LYS A 9 3.81 7.13 -4.93
N ASN A 10 2.94 7.92 -4.29
CA ASN A 10 1.92 7.43 -3.36
C ASN A 10 0.53 7.43 -4.01
N HIS A 11 -0.11 6.27 -4.13
CA HIS A 11 -1.38 6.10 -4.82
C HIS A 11 -2.49 5.71 -3.85
N LEU A 12 -3.64 6.38 -3.96
CA LEU A 12 -4.89 5.86 -3.41
C LEU A 12 -5.51 4.92 -4.44
N ILE A 13 -5.88 3.73 -3.98
CA ILE A 13 -6.45 2.66 -4.77
C ILE A 13 -7.82 2.32 -4.19
N CYS A 14 -8.88 2.59 -4.94
CA CYS A 14 -10.23 2.15 -4.58
C CYS A 14 -10.54 0.83 -5.28
N VAL A 15 -11.03 -0.16 -4.52
CA VAL A 15 -11.50 -1.46 -5.03
C VAL A 15 -12.98 -1.65 -4.70
N ASP A 16 -13.70 -2.37 -5.55
CA ASP A 16 -15.12 -2.71 -5.37
C ASP A 16 -15.32 -4.09 -4.72
N THR A 17 -14.37 -4.99 -4.93
CA THR A 17 -14.43 -6.41 -4.53
C THR A 17 -13.12 -6.87 -3.92
N ASP A 18 -13.22 -7.90 -3.08
CA ASP A 18 -12.04 -8.50 -2.44
C ASP A 18 -11.28 -9.43 -3.39
N ASP A 19 -11.93 -9.85 -4.48
CA ASP A 19 -11.46 -10.87 -5.41
C ASP A 19 -10.20 -10.45 -6.16
N CYS A 20 -9.95 -9.15 -6.30
CA CYS A 20 -8.80 -8.62 -7.03
C CYS A 20 -7.53 -8.47 -6.16
N LEU A 21 -7.64 -8.48 -4.83
CA LEU A 21 -6.52 -8.16 -3.92
C LEU A 21 -5.37 -9.17 -4.00
N ALA A 22 -5.70 -10.45 -4.14
CA ALA A 22 -4.69 -11.51 -4.29
C ALA A 22 -3.84 -11.28 -5.56
N ASP A 23 -4.49 -10.90 -6.66
CA ASP A 23 -3.81 -10.61 -7.91
C ASP A 23 -3.07 -9.27 -7.86
N MET A 24 -3.56 -8.27 -7.13
CA MET A 24 -2.84 -7.02 -6.87
C MET A 24 -1.51 -7.26 -6.14
N TYR A 25 -1.52 -8.00 -5.04
CA TYR A 25 -0.28 -8.31 -4.30
C TYR A 25 0.73 -9.09 -5.15
N LYS A 26 0.23 -9.98 -6.02
CA LYS A 26 1.06 -10.68 -7.00
C LYS A 26 1.67 -9.74 -8.03
N ILE A 27 0.93 -8.74 -8.50
CA ILE A 27 1.43 -7.70 -9.41
C ILE A 27 2.53 -6.88 -8.71
N CYS A 28 2.32 -6.50 -7.46
CA CYS A 28 3.33 -5.83 -6.62
C CYS A 28 4.65 -6.62 -6.57
N LEU A 29 4.59 -7.92 -6.28
CA LEU A 29 5.77 -8.79 -6.22
C LEU A 29 6.42 -9.02 -7.59
N LYS A 30 5.63 -9.12 -8.66
CA LYS A 30 6.16 -9.27 -10.02
C LYS A 30 6.92 -8.02 -10.48
N ARG A 31 6.47 -6.85 -10.06
CA ARG A 31 7.05 -5.54 -10.44
C ARG A 31 8.45 -5.30 -9.88
N LEU A 32 8.86 -6.02 -8.84
CA LEU A 32 10.23 -5.99 -8.38
C LEU A 32 11.18 -6.56 -9.43
N LYS A 33 11.88 -5.66 -10.12
CA LYS A 33 12.92 -6.02 -11.12
C LYS A 33 14.31 -6.12 -10.50
N LYS A 34 14.58 -5.38 -9.41
CA LYS A 34 15.90 -5.31 -8.78
C LYS A 34 16.03 -6.40 -7.70
N LYS A 35 17.12 -7.16 -7.77
CA LYS A 35 17.45 -8.21 -6.79
C LYS A 35 17.62 -7.54 -5.41
N GLY A 36 16.90 -8.03 -4.40
CA GLY A 36 16.98 -7.53 -3.02
C GLY A 36 15.98 -6.42 -2.68
N SER A 37 15.18 -5.93 -3.62
CA SER A 37 14.05 -5.05 -3.30
C SER A 37 13.01 -5.80 -2.47
N LEU A 38 12.38 -5.11 -1.53
CA LEU A 38 11.35 -5.66 -0.65
C LEU A 38 9.98 -5.04 -0.96
N VAL A 39 8.92 -5.84 -0.82
CA VAL A 39 7.53 -5.38 -0.72
C VAL A 39 7.08 -5.56 0.72
N LEU A 40 6.60 -4.48 1.32
CA LEU A 40 5.91 -4.52 2.61
C LEU A 40 4.40 -4.43 2.37
N ILE A 41 3.64 -5.35 2.94
CA ILE A 41 2.18 -5.32 2.93
C ILE A 41 1.68 -5.26 4.37
N ILE A 42 0.86 -4.24 4.68
CA ILE A 42 0.15 -4.09 5.94
C ILE A 42 -1.33 -4.31 5.66
N THR A 43 -1.93 -5.39 6.18
CA THR A 43 -3.31 -5.80 5.84
C THR A 43 -4.01 -6.42 7.07
N SER A 44 -5.35 -6.38 7.12
CA SER A 44 -6.13 -7.17 8.10
C SER A 44 -6.41 -8.60 7.59
N LYS A 45 -6.20 -8.84 6.30
CA LYS A 45 -6.57 -10.10 5.66
C LYS A 45 -5.49 -11.14 5.89
N THR A 46 -5.89 -12.30 6.40
CA THR A 46 -5.05 -13.50 6.44
C THR A 46 -4.93 -14.08 5.04
N PHE A 47 -4.00 -13.54 4.26
CA PHE A 47 -3.65 -14.13 2.97
C PHE A 47 -2.69 -15.29 3.18
N ASP A 48 -3.15 -16.48 2.85
CA ASP A 48 -2.25 -17.60 2.68
C ASP A 48 -1.60 -17.53 1.30
N PHE A 49 -0.55 -16.71 1.22
CA PHE A 49 0.30 -16.61 0.04
C PHE A 49 0.96 -17.96 -0.33
N PHE A 50 0.93 -18.97 0.56
CA PHE A 50 1.51 -20.28 0.36
C PHE A 50 0.49 -21.35 -0.08
N SER A 51 -0.81 -21.22 0.26
CA SER A 51 -1.87 -22.14 -0.16
C SER A 51 -2.70 -21.67 -1.36
N LEU A 52 -2.54 -20.41 -1.79
CA LEU A 52 -3.01 -20.02 -3.12
C LEU A 52 -2.44 -20.99 -4.15
N PRO A 53 -3.28 -21.61 -5.01
CA PRO A 53 -2.79 -22.62 -5.94
C PRO A 53 -1.59 -22.07 -6.70
N MET A 54 -0.43 -22.75 -6.66
CA MET A 54 0.76 -22.32 -7.41
C MET A 54 0.48 -22.11 -8.91
N LYS A 55 -0.62 -22.67 -9.43
CA LYS A 55 -1.15 -22.40 -10.78
C LYS A 55 -1.67 -20.96 -10.96
N ARG A 56 -2.27 -20.35 -9.94
CA ARG A 56 -2.75 -18.95 -9.94
C ARG A 56 -1.64 -17.97 -9.55
N MET A 57 -0.77 -18.31 -8.59
CA MET A 57 0.44 -17.52 -8.26
C MET A 57 1.71 -18.21 -8.77
N LYS A 58 2.10 -17.98 -10.03
CA LYS A 58 3.44 -18.33 -10.53
C LYS A 58 4.51 -17.37 -9.96
N ILE A 59 4.73 -17.38 -8.64
CA ILE A 59 5.77 -16.60 -7.95
C ILE A 59 6.86 -17.58 -7.48
N SER A 60 8.14 -17.29 -7.74
CA SER A 60 9.23 -18.14 -7.28
C SER A 60 9.45 -18.02 -5.76
N LYS A 61 10.01 -19.06 -5.13
CA LYS A 61 10.36 -19.05 -3.69
C LYS A 61 11.31 -17.89 -3.34
N GLU A 62 12.20 -17.53 -4.26
CA GLU A 62 13.14 -16.42 -4.10
C GLU A 62 12.41 -15.06 -4.06
N LYS A 63 11.35 -14.89 -4.86
CA LYS A 63 10.51 -13.69 -4.82
C LYS A 63 9.66 -13.63 -3.55
N MET A 64 9.23 -14.77 -3.02
CA MET A 64 8.50 -14.81 -1.74
C MET A 64 9.36 -14.31 -0.56
N LYS A 65 10.68 -14.50 -0.60
CA LYS A 65 11.60 -13.94 0.43
C LYS A 65 11.67 -12.41 0.43
N GLN A 66 11.15 -11.77 -0.62
CA GLN A 66 11.11 -10.31 -0.74
C GLN A 66 9.81 -9.72 -0.18
N LEU A 67 8.87 -10.57 0.25
CA LEU A 67 7.59 -10.17 0.81
C LEU A 67 7.67 -10.13 2.33
N ILE A 68 7.28 -9.00 2.92
CA ILE A 68 7.01 -8.87 4.35
C ILE A 68 5.53 -8.56 4.50
N VAL A 69 4.83 -9.34 5.32
CA VAL A 69 3.41 -9.14 5.62
C VAL A 69 3.27 -8.84 7.11
N ILE A 70 2.62 -7.72 7.42
CA ILE A 70 2.30 -7.31 8.79
C ILE A 70 0.79 -7.22 8.92
N ASN A 71 0.24 -7.98 9.85
CA ASN A 71 -1.18 -7.93 10.12
C ASN A 71 -1.51 -6.80 11.11
N TYR A 72 -2.66 -6.14 10.91
CA TYR A 72 -3.24 -5.20 11.86
C TYR A 72 -4.65 -5.64 12.28
N ALA A 73 -5.09 -5.21 13.46
CA ALA A 73 -6.44 -5.48 13.95
C ALA A 73 -7.36 -4.25 13.79
N THR A 74 -6.82 -3.04 13.94
CA THR A 74 -7.54 -1.78 13.74
C THR A 74 -6.78 -0.82 12.82
N ILE A 75 -7.48 0.17 12.24
CA ILE A 75 -6.84 1.22 11.43
C ILE A 75 -5.84 2.03 12.26
N ALA A 76 -6.13 2.26 13.55
CA ALA A 76 -5.20 2.95 14.45
C ALA A 76 -3.88 2.18 14.64
N ASP A 77 -3.94 0.84 14.65
CA ASP A 77 -2.73 0.00 14.74
C ASP A 77 -1.81 0.19 13.53
N VAL A 78 -2.36 0.53 12.36
CA VAL A 78 -1.58 0.75 11.13
C VAL A 78 -0.64 1.94 11.30
N SER A 79 -1.15 3.06 11.84
CA SER A 79 -0.34 4.24 12.15
C SER A 79 0.82 3.89 13.09
N GLN A 80 0.55 3.13 14.15
CA GLN A 80 1.60 2.72 15.09
C GLN A 80 2.67 1.86 14.41
N LYS A 81 2.25 0.85 13.63
CA LYS A 81 3.17 -0.02 12.89
C LYS A 81 4.05 0.78 11.93
N LEU A 82 3.49 1.73 11.20
CA LEU A 82 4.24 2.58 10.28
C LEU A 82 5.29 3.42 11.00
N MET A 83 4.98 3.95 12.20
CA MET A 83 5.95 4.66 13.02
C MET A 83 7.08 3.75 13.50
N ASP A 84 6.76 2.55 14.00
CA ASP A 84 7.77 1.58 14.44
C ASP A 84 8.71 1.16 13.29
N LEU A 85 8.16 1.10 12.06
CA LEU A 85 8.91 0.75 10.87
C LEU A 85 9.86 1.86 10.39
N CYS A 86 9.66 3.13 10.77
CA CYS A 86 10.57 4.23 10.40
C CYS A 86 12.00 3.98 10.89
N GLU A 87 12.15 3.23 11.99
CA GLU A 87 13.45 2.89 12.59
C GLU A 87 14.11 1.67 11.93
N TRP A 88 13.43 0.98 11.02
CA TRP A 88 13.99 -0.20 10.36
C TRP A 88 15.09 0.15 9.37
N SER A 89 16.12 -0.69 9.34
CA SER A 89 17.22 -0.58 8.37
C SER A 89 16.85 -1.09 6.97
N LEU A 90 15.74 -1.84 6.86
CA LEU A 90 15.18 -2.37 5.62
C LEU A 90 14.47 -1.25 4.86
N LEU A 91 14.73 -1.13 3.57
CA LEU A 91 14.15 -0.11 2.70
C LEU A 91 13.27 -0.76 1.62
N PRO A 92 11.96 -0.91 1.87
CA PRO A 92 11.04 -1.40 0.86
C PRO A 92 11.04 -0.53 -0.40
N ALA A 93 11.01 -1.18 -1.56
CA ALA A 93 10.76 -0.49 -2.83
C ALA A 93 9.27 -0.18 -3.00
N MET A 94 8.42 -0.99 -2.35
CA MET A 94 6.98 -0.88 -2.42
C MET A 94 6.38 -1.13 -1.05
N VAL A 95 5.45 -0.28 -0.65
CA VAL A 95 4.68 -0.42 0.58
C VAL A 95 3.20 -0.39 0.22
N VAL A 96 2.46 -1.39 0.69
CA VAL A 96 1.02 -1.51 0.49
C VAL A 96 0.35 -1.46 1.84
N VAL A 97 -0.52 -0.49 2.05
CA VAL A 97 -1.41 -0.41 3.21
C VAL A 97 -2.81 -0.74 2.73
N ASP A 98 -3.32 -1.90 3.10
CA ASP A 98 -4.63 -2.40 2.70
C ASP A 98 -5.63 -2.30 3.85
N VAL A 99 -6.50 -1.29 3.79
CA VAL A 99 -7.61 -1.10 4.72
C VAL A 99 -8.96 -1.55 4.15
N SER A 100 -8.97 -2.21 2.99
CA SER A 100 -10.18 -2.66 2.30
C SER A 100 -10.99 -3.73 3.06
N GLY A 101 -10.33 -4.50 3.93
CA GLY A 101 -10.96 -5.55 4.73
C GLY A 101 -11.60 -5.06 6.02
N MET A 102 -11.46 -3.77 6.35
CA MET A 102 -11.94 -3.24 7.60
C MET A 102 -13.44 -2.94 7.53
N THR A 103 -14.25 -3.75 8.20
CA THR A 103 -15.63 -3.41 8.53
C THR A 103 -15.60 -2.65 9.85
N SER A 104 -16.02 -1.37 9.84
CA SER A 104 -15.97 -0.55 11.04
C SER A 104 -17.37 -0.34 11.59
N THR A 105 -17.57 -0.75 12.84
CA THR A 105 -18.74 -0.38 13.64
C THR A 105 -18.54 0.98 14.32
N GLU A 106 -17.41 1.67 14.07
CA GLU A 106 -17.13 2.97 14.65
C GLU A 106 -18.02 4.06 14.04
N PRO A 107 -18.32 5.13 14.77
CA PRO A 107 -18.92 6.32 14.19
C PRO A 107 -18.10 6.83 13.01
N ALA A 108 -18.77 7.29 11.95
CA ALA A 108 -18.12 7.77 10.72
C ALA A 108 -17.05 8.85 10.97
N THR A 109 -17.23 9.69 12.00
CA THR A 109 -16.25 10.73 12.39
C THR A 109 -14.97 10.13 12.97
N THR A 110 -15.08 9.10 13.82
CA THR A 110 -13.94 8.38 14.39
C THR A 110 -13.19 7.62 13.31
N LEU A 111 -13.93 6.91 12.44
CA LEU A 111 -13.37 6.19 11.31
C LEU A 111 -12.55 7.12 10.41
N MET A 112 -13.08 8.29 10.06
CA MET A 112 -12.37 9.27 9.23
C MET A 112 -11.15 9.87 9.91
N LYS A 113 -11.21 10.10 11.23
CA LYS A 113 -10.03 10.54 12.00
C LYS A 113 -8.93 9.48 11.94
N ASN A 114 -9.27 8.22 12.19
CA ASN A 114 -8.32 7.11 12.16
C ASN A 114 -7.73 6.91 10.76
N LEU A 115 -8.55 7.00 9.72
CA LEU A 115 -8.09 6.96 8.32
C LEU A 115 -7.15 8.12 7.98
N GLY A 116 -7.49 9.34 8.38
CA GLY A 116 -6.67 10.52 8.12
C GLY A 116 -5.29 10.39 8.76
N LEU A 117 -5.24 9.92 10.02
CA LEU A 117 -4.00 9.61 10.72
C LEU A 117 -3.23 8.49 10.02
N CYS A 118 -3.90 7.42 9.60
CA CYS A 118 -3.29 6.32 8.88
C CYS A 118 -2.66 6.78 7.56
N ALA A 119 -3.36 7.59 6.78
CA ALA A 119 -2.86 8.14 5.51
C ALA A 119 -1.68 9.10 5.72
N ALA A 120 -1.71 9.91 6.79
CA ALA A 120 -0.61 10.79 7.18
C ALA A 120 0.63 9.99 7.58
N SER A 121 0.49 9.04 8.51
CA SER A 121 1.58 8.14 8.94
C SER A 121 2.16 7.36 7.77
N PHE A 122 1.32 6.98 6.81
CA PHE A 122 1.77 6.29 5.61
C PHE A 122 2.65 7.19 4.74
N LEU A 123 2.23 8.44 4.50
CA LEU A 123 3.06 9.40 3.79
C LEU A 123 4.39 9.63 4.51
N ASP A 124 4.36 9.87 5.83
CA ASP A 124 5.57 10.12 6.61
C ASP A 124 6.56 8.95 6.52
N TYR A 125 6.06 7.71 6.58
CA TYR A 125 6.88 6.51 6.39
C TYR A 125 7.52 6.45 5.01
N LEU A 126 6.76 6.73 3.94
CA LEU A 126 7.31 6.76 2.57
C LEU A 126 8.39 7.84 2.41
N MET A 127 8.19 9.01 3.05
CA MET A 127 9.18 10.09 3.07
C MET A 127 10.45 9.66 3.81
N ALA A 128 10.30 9.02 4.97
CA ALA A 128 11.44 8.50 5.74
C ALA A 128 12.27 7.50 4.94
N ILE A 129 11.63 6.52 4.27
CA ILE A 129 12.33 5.57 3.41
C ILE A 129 13.03 6.28 2.24
N SER A 130 12.39 7.29 1.65
CA SER A 130 12.99 8.05 0.55
C SER A 130 14.26 8.78 0.98
N LEU A 131 14.22 9.46 2.13
CA LEU A 131 15.38 10.15 2.70
C LEU A 131 16.50 9.16 3.02
N GLN A 132 16.18 8.04 3.68
CA GLN A 132 17.16 6.99 3.98
C GLN A 132 17.78 6.37 2.71
N ASN A 133 17.03 6.28 1.60
CA ASN A 133 17.58 5.84 0.31
C ASN A 133 18.57 6.84 -0.29
N GLN A 134 18.31 8.15 -0.16
CA GLN A 134 19.21 9.20 -0.62
C GLN A 134 20.52 9.21 0.17
N GLU A 135 20.44 9.11 1.50
CA GLU A 135 21.62 9.04 2.38
C GLU A 135 22.51 7.84 2.07
N LYS A 136 21.91 6.70 1.68
CA LYS A 136 22.64 5.49 1.26
C LYS A 136 23.13 5.54 -0.19
N GLN A 137 23.02 6.67 -0.89
CA GLN A 137 23.40 6.87 -2.30
C GLN A 137 22.77 5.84 -3.25
N ASN A 138 21.58 5.33 -2.92
CA ASN A 138 20.85 4.38 -3.75
C ASN A 138 19.98 5.13 -4.77
N ASP A 139 20.62 6.08 -5.48
CA ASP A 139 20.08 7.31 -6.09
C ASP A 139 19.03 7.15 -7.21
N GLN A 140 18.46 5.96 -7.39
CA GLN A 140 17.55 5.66 -8.50
C GLN A 140 16.33 4.83 -8.12
N GLN A 141 16.13 4.50 -6.84
CA GLN A 141 14.99 3.68 -6.47
C GLN A 141 13.76 4.54 -6.16
N VAL A 142 12.78 4.51 -7.06
CA VAL A 142 11.44 5.03 -6.81
C VAL A 142 10.80 4.21 -5.68
N VAL A 143 10.29 4.89 -4.65
CA VAL A 143 9.51 4.30 -3.58
C VAL A 143 8.04 4.40 -3.96
N GLN A 144 7.37 3.25 -4.08
CA GLN A 144 5.96 3.19 -4.44
C GLN A 144 5.09 2.88 -3.23
N GLY A 145 4.13 3.76 -2.94
CA GLY A 145 3.10 3.58 -1.92
C GLY A 145 1.76 3.26 -2.56
N LEU A 146 1.08 2.22 -2.07
CA LEU A 146 -0.30 1.91 -2.41
C LEU A 146 -1.14 1.91 -1.14
N PHE A 147 -2.15 2.77 -1.09
CA PHE A 147 -3.15 2.79 -0.01
C PHE A 147 -4.47 2.28 -0.57
N ILE A 148 -4.92 1.11 -0.12
CA ILE A 148 -6.06 0.40 -0.70
C ILE A 148 -7.27 0.54 0.23
N VAL A 149 -8.38 1.01 -0.33
CA VAL A 149 -9.67 1.17 0.34
C VAL A 149 -10.77 0.47 -0.47
N LYS A 150 -11.80 -0.02 0.21
CA LYS A 150 -12.98 -0.61 -0.45
C LYS A 150 -14.14 0.36 -0.47
N GLU A 151 -14.74 0.52 -1.65
CA GLU A 151 -15.94 1.32 -1.86
C GLU A 151 -17.20 0.47 -1.64
N GLY A 152 -18.21 1.04 -0.97
CA GLY A 152 -19.54 0.47 -0.87
C GLY A 152 -19.74 -0.61 0.20
N GLY A 153 -21.02 -0.95 0.43
CA GLY A 153 -21.46 -1.86 1.49
C GLY A 153 -21.33 -1.25 2.89
N ASP A 154 -20.86 -2.03 3.87
CA ASP A 154 -20.56 -1.59 5.24
C ASP A 154 -19.19 -0.88 5.38
N ASN A 155 -18.56 -0.51 4.25
CA ASN A 155 -17.22 0.10 4.21
C ASN A 155 -17.30 1.62 3.96
N PHE A 156 -16.39 2.18 3.15
CA PHE A 156 -16.31 3.63 2.96
C PHE A 156 -17.37 4.14 1.99
N ILE A 157 -18.05 5.22 2.38
CA ILE A 157 -19.01 5.94 1.54
C ILE A 157 -18.30 7.00 0.68
N ASP A 158 -18.93 7.44 -0.41
CA ASP A 158 -18.36 8.36 -1.41
C ASP A 158 -17.76 9.64 -0.79
N ALA A 159 -18.43 10.24 0.20
CA ALA A 159 -17.94 11.45 0.86
C ALA A 159 -16.63 11.22 1.62
N GLN A 160 -16.45 10.03 2.21
CA GLN A 160 -15.23 9.64 2.91
C GLN A 160 -14.09 9.39 1.91
N LEU A 161 -14.40 8.76 0.78
CA LEU A 161 -13.46 8.54 -0.31
C LEU A 161 -13.01 9.85 -0.94
N GLN A 162 -13.93 10.79 -1.19
CA GLN A 162 -13.58 12.13 -1.70
C GLN A 162 -12.66 12.88 -0.72
N LEU A 163 -12.92 12.78 0.58
CA LEU A 163 -12.04 13.35 1.60
C LEU A 163 -10.64 12.75 1.51
N LEU A 164 -10.53 11.42 1.50
CA LEU A 164 -9.26 10.69 1.33
C LEU A 164 -8.53 11.08 0.04
N GLN A 165 -9.25 11.17 -1.08
CA GLN A 165 -8.73 11.56 -2.39
C GLN A 165 -8.08 12.95 -2.38
N ASN A 166 -8.57 13.84 -1.53
CA ASN A 166 -8.06 15.19 -1.38
C ASN A 166 -6.88 15.29 -0.36
N LEU A 167 -6.40 14.16 0.19
CA LEU A 167 -5.30 14.11 1.15
C LEU A 167 -3.92 13.95 0.48
N TYR A 168 -3.10 13.06 1.03
CA TYR A 168 -1.65 12.90 0.86
C TYR A 168 -1.25 12.08 -0.37
N PHE A 169 -2.13 11.92 -1.35
CA PHE A 169 -1.95 11.02 -2.48
C PHE A 169 -1.55 11.77 -3.75
N TYR A 170 -0.56 11.21 -4.47
CA TYR A 170 -0.09 11.74 -5.75
C TYR A 170 -1.12 11.53 -6.86
N LYS A 171 -1.80 10.37 -6.85
CA LYS A 171 -2.85 10.05 -7.81
C LYS A 171 -3.90 9.16 -7.18
N ASN A 172 -5.16 9.49 -7.43
CA ASN A 172 -6.31 8.67 -7.09
C ASN A 172 -6.63 7.76 -8.27
N ASN A 173 -6.75 6.46 -8.01
CA ASN A 173 -7.07 5.48 -9.04
C ASN A 173 -8.18 4.57 -8.53
N VAL A 174 -9.27 4.51 -9.28
CA VAL A 174 -10.29 3.48 -9.11
C VAL A 174 -9.82 2.28 -9.92
N LEU A 175 -9.71 1.12 -9.28
CA LEU A 175 -9.40 -0.13 -9.96
C LEU A 175 -10.69 -0.88 -10.22
N VAL A 176 -10.95 -1.12 -11.50
CA VAL A 176 -12.05 -2.00 -11.94
C VAL A 176 -11.58 -3.45 -11.97
N ASP A 177 -10.28 -3.69 -12.21
CA ASP A 177 -9.66 -5.01 -12.08
C ASP A 177 -8.18 -4.92 -11.71
N ALA A 178 -7.58 -6.07 -11.38
CA ALA A 178 -6.16 -6.12 -10.99
C ALA A 178 -5.20 -5.73 -12.14
N HIS A 179 -5.55 -5.91 -13.41
CA HIS A 179 -4.66 -5.60 -14.54
C HIS A 179 -4.45 -4.10 -14.72
N GLU A 180 -5.42 -3.27 -14.30
CA GLU A 180 -5.25 -1.82 -14.28
C GLU A 180 -4.14 -1.36 -13.32
N LEU A 181 -3.86 -2.14 -12.26
CA LEU A 181 -2.74 -1.85 -11.36
C LEU A 181 -1.40 -1.91 -12.08
N GLU A 182 -1.22 -2.81 -13.06
CA GLU A 182 0.03 -2.87 -13.83
C GLU A 182 0.30 -1.55 -14.58
N LYS A 183 -0.75 -0.92 -15.12
CA LYS A 183 -0.66 0.37 -15.82
C LYS A 183 -0.36 1.52 -14.85
N ILE A 184 -0.97 1.51 -13.67
CA ILE A 184 -0.70 2.51 -12.62
C ILE A 184 0.77 2.47 -12.21
N LEU A 185 1.30 1.26 -12.01
CA LEU A 185 2.69 1.04 -11.61
C LEU A 185 3.70 1.30 -12.75
N GLU A 186 3.26 1.35 -14.02
CA GLU A 186 4.07 1.75 -15.18
C GLU A 186 4.25 3.26 -15.27
N ASN A 187 3.16 4.01 -15.12
CA ASN A 187 3.17 5.48 -15.21
C ASN A 187 3.87 6.16 -14.02
N GLY A 188 4.25 5.41 -12.98
CA GLY A 188 5.05 5.91 -11.86
C GLY A 188 6.56 5.97 -12.13
N ARG A 189 7.02 5.74 -13.36
CA ARG A 189 8.44 5.73 -13.77
C ARG A 189 8.94 7.04 -14.40
N ASP A 190 8.04 7.99 -14.63
CA ASP A 190 8.34 9.29 -15.22
C ASP A 190 8.81 10.31 -14.16
#